data_AF-A0A497BZA4-F1
#
_entry.id   AF-A0A497BZA4-F1
#
_cell.length_a   1.000
_cell.length_b   1.000
_cell.length_c   1.000
_cell.angle_alpha   90.00
_cell.angle_beta   90.00
_cell.angle_gamma   90.00
#
_symmetry.space_group_name_H-M   'P 1'
#
loop_
_entity.id
_entity.type
_entity.pdbx_description
1 polymer ?
#
loop_
_entity_poly.entity_id
_entity_poly.type
_entity_poly.pdbx_seq_one_letter_code
_entity_poly.pdbx_strand_id
1 'polypeptide(L)'
;MVALDDHTLFDRLDPGGMRERIAELPQQCRAAWSLAQGLELQSAYDNVRQIVILGMGGSAIGGALLQGLVAGECAVPITVVRG
;
A
#
# COMPACT_ATOMS: atom_id res chain seq x y z
N MET A 1 9.05 8.78 36.13
CA MET A 1 8.92 9.60 34.91
C MET A 1 9.87 8.99 33.90
N VAL A 2 9.37 8.50 32.76
CA VAL A 2 10.23 7.91 31.72
C VAL A 2 10.80 9.06 30.88
N ALA A 3 12.11 9.09 30.66
CA ALA A 3 12.72 10.04 29.73
C ALA A 3 12.37 9.61 28.30
N LEU A 4 11.61 10.42 27.57
CA LEU A 4 11.14 10.11 26.21
C LEU A 4 12.28 10.15 25.17
N ASP A 5 13.40 10.80 25.50
CA ASP A 5 14.59 10.90 24.64
C ASP A 5 15.59 9.74 24.85
N ASP A 6 15.28 8.79 25.73
CA ASP A 6 16.11 7.60 25.90
C ASP A 6 15.81 6.58 24.81
N HIS A 7 16.54 6.69 23.70
CA HIS A 7 16.42 5.80 22.55
C HIS A 7 16.71 4.33 22.87
N THR A 8 17.40 4.02 23.97
CA THR A 8 17.64 2.63 24.39
C THR A 8 16.37 1.92 24.84
N LEU A 9 15.30 2.68 25.12
CA LEU A 9 14.00 2.13 25.50
C LEU A 9 13.14 1.72 24.31
N PHE A 10 13.47 2.18 23.10
CA PHE A 10 12.61 2.00 21.92
C PHE A 10 12.47 0.53 21.56
N ASP A 11 13.57 -0.23 21.54
CA ASP A 11 13.54 -1.65 21.18
C ASP A 11 12.71 -2.48 22.18
N ARG A 12 12.72 -2.08 23.46
CA ARG A 12 11.89 -2.72 24.50
C ARG A 12 10.39 -2.38 24.36
N LEU A 13 10.08 -1.17 23.92
CA LEU A 13 8.71 -0.66 23.80
C LEU A 13 8.06 -0.97 22.44
N ASP A 14 8.87 -1.31 21.43
CA ASP A 14 8.45 -1.68 20.08
C ASP A 14 8.81 -3.14 19.76
N PRO A 15 8.23 -4.13 20.49
CA PRO A 15 8.49 -5.54 20.21
C PRO A 15 8.02 -5.98 18.81
N GLY A 16 7.21 -5.16 18.13
CA GLY A 16 6.75 -5.38 16.76
C GLY A 16 7.70 -4.81 15.68
N GLY A 17 8.72 -4.05 16.07
CA GLY A 17 9.67 -3.43 15.15
C GLY A 17 9.02 -2.41 14.20
N MET A 18 7.95 -1.74 14.60
CA MET A 18 7.23 -0.75 13.80
C MET A 18 8.13 0.40 13.34
N ARG A 19 9.10 0.81 14.16
CA ARG A 19 10.08 1.85 13.79
C ARG A 19 10.86 1.46 12.54
N GLU A 20 11.35 0.23 12.47
CA GLU A 20 12.09 -0.30 11.32
C GLU A 20 11.16 -0.45 10.12
N ARG A 21 9.93 -0.96 10.32
CA ARG A 21 8.94 -1.11 9.24
C ARG A 21 8.57 0.22 8.59
N ILE A 22 8.48 1.29 9.37
CA ILE A 22 8.26 2.64 8.85
C ILE A 22 9.49 3.11 8.06
N ALA A 23 10.69 2.88 8.59
CA ALA A 23 11.94 3.26 7.92
C ALA A 23 12.16 2.51 6.59
N GLU A 24 11.61 1.30 6.45
CA GLU A 24 11.67 0.48 5.22
C GLU A 24 10.74 0.95 4.10
N LEU A 25 9.73 1.80 4.40
CA LEU A 25 8.70 2.20 3.44
C LEU A 25 9.27 2.70 2.09
N PRO A 26 10.31 3.57 2.04
CA PRO A 26 10.86 4.02 0.77
C PRO A 26 11.44 2.89 -0.08
N GLN A 27 12.04 1.87 0.55
CA GLN A 27 12.56 0.70 -0.15
C GLN A 27 11.43 -0.19 -0.66
N GLN A 28 10.38 -0.39 0.14
CA GLN A 28 9.18 -1.12 -0.28
C GLN A 28 8.53 -0.47 -1.51
N CYS A 29 8.41 0.87 -1.53
CA CYS A 29 7.90 1.60 -2.70
C CYS A 29 8.76 1.39 -3.96
N ARG A 30 10.09 1.49 -3.83
CA ARG A 30 11.01 1.26 -4.98
C ARG A 30 10.92 -0.17 -5.50
N ALA A 31 10.86 -1.15 -4.61
CA ALA A 31 10.72 -2.55 -4.98
C ALA A 31 9.38 -2.79 -5.70
N ALA A 32 8.27 -2.30 -5.14
CA ALA A 32 6.95 -2.39 -5.76
C ALA A 32 6.92 -1.74 -7.16
N TRP A 33 7.55 -0.57 -7.32
CA TRP A 33 7.65 0.11 -8.60
C TRP A 33 8.46 -0.70 -9.63
N SER A 34 9.58 -1.29 -9.22
CA SER A 34 10.39 -2.15 -10.08
C SER A 34 9.61 -3.40 -10.52
N LEU A 35 8.84 -4.01 -9.61
CA LEU A 35 7.99 -5.16 -9.93
C LEU A 35 6.86 -4.78 -10.89
N ALA A 36 6.22 -3.63 -10.67
CA ALA A 36 5.13 -3.14 -11.52
C ALA A 36 5.60 -2.84 -12.95
N GLN A 37 6.82 -2.31 -13.13
CA GLN A 37 7.39 -2.06 -14.46
C GLN A 37 7.62 -3.36 -15.27
N GLY A 38 7.83 -4.49 -14.60
CA GLY A 38 7.99 -5.79 -15.24
C GLY A 38 6.68 -6.54 -15.46
N LEU A 39 5.53 -5.95 -15.10
CA LEU A 39 4.24 -6.60 -15.24
C LEU A 39 3.75 -6.51 -16.68
N GLU A 40 3.69 -7.66 -17.35
CA GLU A 40 3.01 -7.78 -18.64
C GLU A 40 1.53 -8.12 -18.43
N LEU A 41 0.65 -7.19 -18.81
CA LEU A 41 -0.78 -7.44 -18.82
C LEU A 41 -1.17 -8.18 -20.10
N GLN A 42 -1.90 -9.28 -19.95
CA GLN A 42 -2.42 -10.05 -21.07
C GLN A 42 -3.51 -9.25 -21.81
N SER A 43 -3.60 -9.41 -23.13
CA SER A 43 -4.65 -8.77 -23.96
C SER A 43 -6.08 -9.17 -23.55
N ALA A 44 -6.23 -10.25 -22.79
CA ALA A 44 -7.50 -10.61 -22.16
C ALA A 44 -8.08 -9.49 -21.27
N TYR A 45 -7.24 -8.56 -20.79
CA TYR A 45 -7.65 -7.45 -19.94
C TYR A 45 -8.05 -6.17 -20.70
N ASP A 46 -7.92 -6.14 -22.04
CA ASP A 46 -8.20 -4.95 -22.86
C ASP A 46 -9.68 -4.50 -22.78
N ASN A 47 -10.58 -5.43 -22.48
CA ASN A 47 -12.03 -5.19 -22.46
C ASN A 47 -12.63 -5.16 -21.03
N VAL A 48 -11.80 -4.97 -20.00
CA VAL A 48 -12.28 -4.85 -18.62
C VAL A 48 -13.18 -3.62 -18.49
N ARG A 49 -14.38 -3.81 -17.94
CA ARG A 49 -15.38 -2.74 -17.74
C ARG A 49 -15.54 -2.31 -16.29
N GLN A 50 -14.89 -3.01 -15.37
CA GLN A 50 -14.95 -2.73 -13.94
C GLN A 50 -13.74 -3.35 -13.24
N ILE A 51 -13.13 -2.60 -12.33
CA ILE A 51 -12.09 -3.09 -11.43
C ILE A 51 -12.68 -3.18 -10.02
N VAL A 52 -12.51 -4.31 -9.36
CA VAL A 52 -12.97 -4.52 -7.98
C VAL A 52 -11.77 -4.88 -7.11
N ILE A 53 -11.52 -4.09 -6.07
CA ILE A 53 -10.46 -4.31 -5.09
C ILE A 53 -11.10 -4.78 -3.80
N LEU A 54 -10.75 -5.99 -3.36
CA LEU A 54 -11.21 -6.57 -2.11
C LEU A 54 -10.10 -6.41 -1.05
N GLY A 55 -10.44 -5.88 0.13
CA GLY A 55 -9.46 -5.72 1.20
C GLY A 55 -10.08 -5.44 2.56
N MET A 56 -9.30 -5.67 3.60
CA MET A 56 -9.63 -5.37 5.00
C MET A 56 -8.56 -4.46 5.60
N GLY A 57 -8.95 -3.48 6.42
CA GLY A 57 -8.04 -2.54 7.07
C GLY A 57 -7.08 -1.85 6.09
N GLY A 58 -5.77 -1.96 6.32
CA GLY A 58 -4.72 -1.31 5.53
C GLY A 58 -4.77 -1.63 4.03
N SER A 59 -5.16 -2.86 3.65
CA SER A 59 -5.28 -3.24 2.24
C SER A 59 -6.42 -2.50 1.52
N ALA A 60 -7.54 -2.25 2.21
CA ALA A 60 -8.62 -1.42 1.70
C ALA A 60 -8.23 0.07 1.63
N ILE A 61 -7.39 0.54 2.56
CA ILE A 61 -6.84 1.91 2.53
C ILE A 61 -5.97 2.09 1.29
N GLY A 62 -5.09 1.13 0.98
CA GLY A 62 -4.28 1.15 -0.24
C GLY A 62 -5.14 1.17 -1.52
N GLY A 63 -6.19 0.35 -1.58
CA GLY A 63 -7.15 0.37 -2.70
C GLY A 63 -7.86 1.71 -2.86
N ALA A 64 -8.27 2.34 -1.75
CA ALA A 64 -8.90 3.66 -1.78
C ALA A 64 -7.93 4.77 -2.22
N LEU A 65 -6.67 4.70 -1.79
CA LEU A 65 -5.62 5.60 -2.26
C LEU A 65 -5.45 5.50 -3.78
N LEU A 66 -5.35 4.28 -4.32
CA LEU A 66 -5.29 4.05 -5.77
C LEU A 66 -6.52 4.62 -6.47
N GLN A 67 -7.72 4.30 -5.99
CA GLN A 67 -8.98 4.79 -6.56
C GLN A 67 -8.99 6.32 -6.68
N GLY A 68 -8.55 7.03 -5.64
CA GLY A 68 -8.45 8.50 -5.66
C GLY A 68 -7.35 9.02 -6.57
N LEU A 69 -6.18 8.36 -6.59
CA LEU A 69 -5.03 8.76 -7.40
C LEU A 69 -5.34 8.77 -8.90
N VAL A 70 -6.08 7.76 -9.39
CA VAL A 70 -6.37 7.61 -10.83
C VAL A 70 -7.77 8.06 -11.22
N ALA A 71 -8.52 8.71 -10.31
CA ALA A 71 -9.94 9.03 -10.54
C ALA A 71 -10.19 9.90 -11.78
N GLY A 72 -9.24 10.76 -12.15
CA GLY A 72 -9.34 11.62 -13.34
C GLY A 72 -8.78 11.01 -14.63
N GLU A 73 -8.09 9.87 -14.55
CA GLU A 73 -7.33 9.28 -15.66
C GLU A 73 -7.84 7.88 -16.05
N CYS A 74 -8.39 7.14 -15.09
CA CYS A 74 -8.85 5.78 -15.30
C CYS A 74 -10.20 5.78 -16.03
N ALA A 75 -10.22 5.24 -17.25
CA ALA A 75 -11.44 5.11 -18.04
C ALA A 75 -12.41 4.02 -17.52
N VAL A 76 -11.92 3.15 -16.62
CA VAL A 76 -12.68 2.03 -16.07
C VAL A 76 -13.00 2.34 -14.60
N PRO A 77 -14.25 2.19 -14.15
CA PRO A 77 -14.55 2.43 -12.75
C PRO A 77 -13.85 1.44 -11.83
N ILE A 78 -13.48 1.92 -10.64
CA ILE A 78 -12.82 1.15 -9.59
C ILE A 78 -13.74 1.14 -8.37
N THR A 79 -14.05 -0.04 -7.84
CA THR A 79 -14.80 -0.22 -6.59
C THR A 79 -13.93 -0.89 -5.54
N VAL A 80 -13.87 -0.31 -4.34
CA VAL A 80 -13.21 -0.93 -3.18
C VAL A 80 -14.27 -1.54 -2.27
N VAL A 81 -14.21 -2.87 -2.09
CA VAL A 81 -15.06 -3.60 -1.15
C VAL A 81 -14.28 -3.87 0.12
N ARG A 82 -14.82 -3.39 1.25
CA ARG A 82 -14.20 -3.49 2.56
C ARG A 82 -14.81 -4.66 3.32
N GLY A 83 -13.96 -5.53 3.85
CA GLY A 83 -14.31 -6.58 4.81
C GLY A 83 -13.85 -6.26 6.23
#